data_AF-A0A950UDG7-F1
#
_entry.id   AF-A0A950UDG7-F1
#
_cell.length_a   1.000
_cell.length_b   1.000
_cell.length_c   1.000
_cell.angle_alpha   90.00
_cell.angle_beta   90.00
_cell.angle_gamma   90.00
#
_symmetry.space_group_name_H-M   'P 1'
#
loop_
_entity.id
_entity.type
_entity.pdbx_description
1 polymer ?
#
loop_
_entity_poly.entity_id
_entity_poly.type
_entity_poly.pdbx_seq_one_letter_code
_entity_poly.pdbx_strand_id
1 'polypeptide(L)'
;MPAAEPYRLPAVELARLIDQGELTADAVMQSCLERIAAREPIVRAWAHLDTDEALASARASDKSGKRGLLKGVPFAVKDIFDTADMPSGYGSPI
;
A
#
# COMPACT_ATOMS: atom_id res chain seq x y z
N MET A 1 -5.79 17.02 15.89
CA MET A 1 -5.38 17.09 14.48
C MET A 1 -6.54 16.58 13.65
N PRO A 2 -6.96 17.20 12.53
CA PRO A 2 -7.81 16.47 11.59
C PRO A 2 -7.11 15.14 11.34
N ALA A 3 -7.83 14.02 11.49
CA ALA A 3 -7.25 12.69 11.32
C ALA A 3 -6.54 12.71 9.97
N ALA A 4 -5.20 12.65 9.97
CA ALA A 4 -4.46 12.72 8.74
C ALA A 4 -5.03 11.63 7.82
N GLU A 5 -5.29 11.95 6.56
CA GLU A 5 -5.71 10.99 5.54
C GLU A 5 -4.49 10.67 4.65
N PRO A 6 -3.46 9.91 5.12
CA PRO A 6 -2.28 9.60 4.32
C PRO A 6 -2.60 9.09 2.92
N TYR A 7 -3.70 8.35 2.74
CA TYR A 7 -4.15 7.86 1.43
C TYR A 7 -4.38 8.96 0.37
N ARG A 8 -4.49 10.23 0.78
CA ARG A 8 -4.63 11.39 -0.14
C ARG A 8 -3.32 12.07 -0.50
N LEU A 9 -2.24 11.78 0.21
CA LEU A 9 -0.96 12.46 -0.02
C LEU A 9 -0.30 11.92 -1.29
N PRO A 10 0.36 12.78 -2.09
CA PRO A 10 1.18 12.33 -3.21
C PRO A 10 2.29 11.38 -2.74
N ALA A 11 2.69 10.42 -3.58
CA ALA A 11 3.75 9.45 -3.27
C ALA A 11 5.07 10.12 -2.85
N VAL A 12 5.43 11.25 -3.49
CA VAL A 12 6.62 12.03 -3.15
C VAL A 12 6.54 12.64 -1.75
N GLU A 13 5.35 13.01 -1.30
CA GLU A 13 5.13 13.55 0.04
C GLU A 13 5.13 12.44 1.09
N LEU A 14 4.52 11.30 0.80
CA LEU A 14 4.60 10.09 1.63
C LEU A 14 6.06 9.66 1.83
N ALA A 15 6.84 9.56 0.76
CA ALA A 15 8.25 9.20 0.82
C ALA A 15 9.04 10.15 1.73
N ARG A 16 8.82 11.46 1.59
CA ARG A 16 9.46 12.49 2.44
C ARG A 16 9.07 12.32 3.91
N LEU A 17 7.78 12.21 4.21
CA LEU A 17 7.28 12.11 5.58
C LEU A 17 7.74 10.82 6.27
N ILE A 18 7.82 9.71 5.52
CA ILE A 18 8.35 8.43 6.03
C ILE A 18 9.86 8.52 6.28
N ASP A 19 10.64 9.12 5.37
CA ASP A 19 12.10 9.29 5.56
C ASP A 19 12.41 10.20 6.75
N GLN A 20 11.54 11.19 7.04
CA GLN A 20 11.64 12.07 8.20
C GLN A 20 11.10 11.47 9.51
N GLY A 21 10.44 10.32 9.45
CA GLY A 21 9.81 9.67 10.61
C GLY A 21 8.55 10.38 11.13
N GLU A 22 7.97 11.29 10.34
CA GLU A 22 6.70 11.96 10.65
C GLU A 22 5.48 11.05 10.38
N LEU A 23 5.63 10.07 9.48
CA LEU A 23 4.68 8.99 9.23
C LEU A 23 5.40 7.65 9.22
N THR A 24 4.69 6.58 9.60
CA THR A 24 5.16 5.19 9.43
C THR A 24 4.53 4.57 8.19
N ALA A 25 5.24 3.64 7.54
CA ALA A 25 4.67 2.88 6.42
C ALA A 25 3.42 2.11 6.87
N ASP A 26 3.42 1.57 8.11
CA ASP A 26 2.26 0.89 8.70
C ASP A 26 1.02 1.80 8.78
N ALA A 27 1.18 3.05 9.25
CA ALA A 27 0.07 4.00 9.34
C ALA A 27 -0.45 4.42 7.96
N VAL A 28 0.45 4.57 6.99
CA VAL A 28 0.08 4.88 5.59
C VAL A 28 -0.69 3.71 4.97
N MET A 29 -0.20 2.48 5.15
CA MET A 29 -0.86 1.28 4.64
C MET A 29 -2.25 1.08 5.26
N GLN A 30 -2.36 1.23 6.58
CA GLN A 30 -3.64 1.16 7.29
C GLN A 30 -4.66 2.17 6.71
N SER A 31 -4.22 3.42 6.48
CA SER A 31 -5.05 4.47 5.89
C SER A 31 -5.54 4.10 4.47
N CYS A 32 -4.69 3.47 3.65
CA CYS A 32 -5.07 2.98 2.33
C CYS A 32 -6.07 1.83 2.40
N LEU A 33 -5.85 0.85 3.29
CA LEU A 33 -6.73 -0.31 3.44
C LEU A 33 -8.12 0.09 3.94
N GLU A 34 -8.21 1.02 4.89
CA GLU A 34 -9.49 1.59 5.34
C GLU A 34 -10.25 2.26 4.18
N ARG A 35 -9.52 3.01 3.34
CA ARG A 35 -10.09 3.65 2.17
C ARG A 35 -10.59 2.63 1.13
N ILE A 36 -9.83 1.56 0.91
CA ILE A 36 -10.21 0.46 0.01
C ILE A 36 -11.47 -0.21 0.54
N ALA A 37 -11.50 -0.61 1.82
CA ALA A 37 -12.67 -1.25 2.43
C ALA A 37 -13.95 -0.41 2.27
N ALA A 38 -13.86 0.91 2.43
CA ALA A 38 -14.99 1.81 2.27
C ALA A 38 -15.47 1.99 0.81
N ARG A 39 -14.64 1.65 -0.19
CA ARG A 39 -14.90 1.95 -1.62
C ARG A 39 -15.08 0.73 -2.48
N GLU A 40 -14.47 -0.38 -2.11
CA GLU A 40 -14.43 -1.58 -2.94
C GLU A 40 -15.80 -2.16 -3.30
N PRO A 41 -16.84 -2.07 -2.44
CA PRO A 41 -18.20 -2.46 -2.84
C PRO A 41 -18.75 -1.72 -4.07
N ILE A 42 -18.23 -0.54 -4.36
CA ILE A 42 -18.66 0.32 -5.49
C ILE A 42 -17.64 0.25 -6.63
N VAL A 43 -16.36 0.40 -6.32
CA VAL A 43 -15.30 0.55 -7.34
C VAL A 43 -14.90 -0.80 -7.94
N ARG A 44 -14.87 -1.87 -7.13
CA ARG A 44 -14.48 -3.23 -7.56
C ARG A 44 -13.11 -3.23 -8.29
N ALA A 45 -12.11 -2.57 -7.71
CA ALA A 45 -10.80 -2.37 -8.32
C ALA A 45 -9.83 -3.55 -8.14
N TRP A 46 -9.98 -4.36 -7.09
CA TRP A 46 -8.98 -5.35 -6.69
C TRP A 46 -9.35 -6.75 -7.15
N ALA A 47 -8.52 -7.36 -8.00
CA ALA A 47 -8.63 -8.78 -8.37
C ALA A 47 -8.15 -9.69 -7.22
N HIS A 48 -7.11 -9.24 -6.51
CA HIS A 48 -6.56 -9.86 -5.32
C HIS A 48 -6.06 -8.76 -4.39
N LEU A 49 -6.27 -8.93 -3.08
CA LEU A 49 -5.77 -8.03 -2.04
C LEU A 49 -5.49 -8.84 -0.78
N ASP A 50 -4.22 -8.97 -0.43
CA ASP A 50 -3.79 -9.54 0.85
C ASP A 50 -3.50 -8.40 1.84
N THR A 51 -4.45 -8.15 2.75
CA THR A 51 -4.35 -7.06 3.73
C THR A 51 -3.31 -7.34 4.81
N ASP A 52 -3.15 -8.62 5.18
CA ASP A 52 -2.26 -9.02 6.26
C ASP A 52 -0.81 -8.92 5.81
N GLU A 53 -0.51 -9.39 4.60
CA GLU A 53 0.83 -9.28 4.01
C GLU A 53 1.19 -7.82 3.72
N ALA A 54 0.24 -7.01 3.23
CA ALA A 54 0.46 -5.58 3.02
C ALA A 54 0.89 -4.85 4.30
N LEU A 55 0.21 -5.12 5.43
CA LEU A 55 0.58 -4.57 6.75
C LEU A 55 1.88 -5.18 7.30
N ALA A 56 2.14 -6.46 7.07
CA ALA A 56 3.38 -7.11 7.48
C ALA A 56 4.60 -6.49 6.76
N SER A 57 4.50 -6.29 5.44
CA SER A 57 5.52 -5.66 4.61
C SER A 57 5.76 -4.19 5.01
N ALA A 58 4.71 -3.43 5.29
CA ALA A 58 4.82 -2.06 5.79
C ALA A 58 5.61 -2.00 7.12
N ARG A 59 5.24 -2.85 8.09
CA ARG A 59 5.94 -2.94 9.38
C ARG A 59 7.39 -3.40 9.24
N ALA A 60 7.67 -4.30 8.29
CA ALA A 60 9.04 -4.71 7.99
C ALA A 60 9.86 -3.58 7.38
N SER A 61 9.27 -2.79 6.48
CA SER A 61 9.90 -1.60 5.88
C SER A 61 10.30 -0.58 6.94
N ASP A 62 9.41 -0.30 7.90
CA ASP A 62 9.69 0.60 9.03
C ASP A 62 10.91 0.13 9.85
N LYS A 63 11.03 -1.17 10.11
CA LYS A 63 12.13 -1.77 10.90
C LYS A 63 13.43 -1.99 10.12
N SER A 64 13.37 -2.03 8.79
CA SER A 64 14.48 -2.54 7.96
C SER A 64 15.76 -1.70 8.01
N GLY A 65 15.68 -0.41 8.40
CA GLY A 65 16.79 0.55 8.31
C GLY A 65 17.30 0.80 6.88
N LYS A 66 16.75 0.12 5.88
CA LYS A 66 17.11 0.25 4.46
C LYS A 66 16.62 1.59 3.94
N ARG A 67 17.38 2.21 3.04
CA ARG A 67 17.00 3.46 2.35
C ARG A 67 16.60 3.15 0.92
N GLY A 68 15.70 3.95 0.36
CA GLY A 68 15.26 3.83 -1.03
C GLY A 68 14.20 4.87 -1.36
N LEU A 69 14.13 5.28 -2.63
CA LEU A 69 13.24 6.37 -3.08
C LEU A 69 11.75 6.11 -2.79
N LEU A 70 11.34 4.84 -2.73
CA LEU A 70 9.97 4.42 -2.46
C LEU A 70 9.85 3.59 -1.17
N LYS A 71 10.81 3.70 -0.26
CA LYS A 71 10.77 2.96 1.01
C LYS A 71 9.46 3.25 1.75
N GLY A 72 8.66 2.23 2.00
CA GLY A 72 7.39 2.35 2.74
C GLY A 72 6.25 3.01 1.98
N VAL A 73 6.45 3.40 0.72
CA VAL A 73 5.38 3.96 -0.12
C VAL A 73 4.53 2.81 -0.67
N PRO A 74 3.21 2.76 -0.42
CA PRO A 74 2.36 1.72 -0.96
C PRO A 74 2.19 1.87 -2.48
N PHE A 75 2.06 0.75 -3.18
CA PHE A 75 1.69 0.71 -4.59
C PHE A 75 0.81 -0.52 -4.86
N ALA A 76 0.11 -0.49 -5.99
CA ALA A 76 -0.69 -1.60 -6.49
C ALA A 76 -0.12 -2.05 -7.84
N VAL A 77 -0.21 -3.34 -8.12
CA VAL A 77 0.21 -3.94 -9.39
C VAL A 77 -1.04 -4.32 -10.17
N LYS A 78 -1.08 -3.97 -11.47
CA LYS A 78 -2.16 -4.43 -12.34
C LYS A 78 -2.02 -5.94 -12.56
N ASP A 79 -3.13 -6.67 -12.52
CA ASP A 79 -3.22 -8.14 -12.66
C ASP A 79 -2.85 -8.70 -14.06
N ILE A 80 -1.96 -8.02 -14.78
CA ILE A 80 -1.36 -8.46 -16.04
C ILE A 80 0.17 -8.46 -15.96
N PHE A 81 0.71 -8.19 -14.77
CA PHE A 81 2.13 -8.25 -14.46
C PHE A 81 2.35 -9.35 -13.44
N ASP A 82 3.32 -10.20 -13.70
CA ASP A 82 3.65 -11.31 -12.82
C ASP A 82 4.12 -10.84 -11.45
N THR A 83 3.55 -11.44 -10.41
CA THR A 83 3.98 -11.32 -9.02
C THR A 83 4.45 -12.68 -8.52
N ALA A 84 5.55 -12.71 -7.77
CA ALA A 84 6.13 -13.97 -7.30
C ALA A 84 5.37 -14.59 -6.12
N ASP A 85 4.62 -13.76 -5.41
CA ASP A 85 4.03 -13.99 -4.08
C ASP A 85 2.50 -13.82 -4.06
N MET A 86 1.92 -13.35 -5.17
CA MET A 86 0.48 -13.16 -5.35
C MET A 86 0.02 -13.76 -6.69
N PRO A 87 -1.26 -14.15 -6.84
CA PRO A 87 -1.77 -14.63 -8.11
C PRO A 87 -1.72 -13.55 -9.18
N SER A 88 -1.48 -13.96 -10.43
CA SER A 88 -1.63 -13.14 -11.62
C SER A 88 -2.65 -13.78 -12.54
N GLY A 89 -3.87 -13.23 -12.56
CA GLY A 89 -5.04 -13.81 -13.22
C GLY A 89 -5.23 -13.37 -14.67
N TYR A 90 -4.54 -12.32 -15.13
CA TYR A 90 -4.62 -11.81 -16.50
C TYR A 90 -6.05 -11.47 -16.96
N GLY A 91 -6.96 -11.20 -16.02
CA GLY A 91 -8.38 -10.98 -16.31
C GLY A 91 -9.09 -12.20 -16.90
N SER A 92 -8.60 -13.42 -16.64
CA SER A 92 -9.06 -14.67 -17.21
C SER A 92 -9.43 -15.69 -16.13
N PRO A 93 -10.50 -16.50 -16.31
CA PRO A 93 -10.88 -17.56 -15.37
C PRO A 93 -10.23 -18.92 -15.64
N ILE A 94 -9.47 -19.06 -16.74
CA ILE A 94 -8.79 -20.31 -17.15
C ILE A 94 -7.33 -20.33 -16.75
#